data_AF-A0A7C2XVF4-F1
#
_entry.id   AF-A0A7C2XVF4-F1
#
_cell.length_a   1.000
_cell.length_b   1.000
_cell.length_c   1.000
_cell.angle_alpha   90.00
_cell.angle_beta   90.00
_cell.angle_gamma   90.00
#
_symmetry.space_group_name_H-M   'P 1'
#
loop_
_entity.id
_entity.type
_entity.pdbx_description
1 polymer ?
#
loop_
_entity_poly.entity_id
_entity_poly.type
_entity_poly.pdbx_seq_one_letter_code
_entity_poly.pdbx_strand_id
1 'polypeptide(L)'
;MLSWPLRGLLTTINWRRLPVTRDEHIAYWLAESDKDLVVMQSLFGSGHYTWALFVGHLALEKALKGLYVQRIDLQVLTSITC
;
A
#
# COMPACT_ATOMS: atom_id res chain seq x y z
N MET A 1 18.43 32.95 -9.96
CA MET A 1 18.25 32.33 -11.30
C MET A 1 18.62 30.85 -11.16
N LEU A 2 17.77 29.94 -10.71
CA LEU A 2 16.51 29.49 -11.31
C LEU A 2 15.40 29.44 -10.26
N SER A 3 14.37 30.27 -10.43
CA SER A 3 13.12 30.21 -9.68
C SER A 3 12.24 29.11 -10.28
N TRP A 4 12.04 28.01 -9.55
CA TRP A 4 11.09 26.98 -9.94
C TRP A 4 9.65 27.49 -9.77
N PRO A 5 8.82 27.55 -10.83
CA PRO A 5 7.42 27.93 -10.74
C PRO A 5 6.54 26.68 -10.87
N LEU A 6 6.65 25.72 -9.95
CA LEU A 6 5.80 24.51 -9.96
C LEU A 6 5.36 24.06 -8.56
N ARG A 7 5.13 25.01 -7.65
CA ARG A 7 4.47 24.76 -6.35
C ARG A 7 2.96 25.04 -6.46
N GLY A 8 2.31 24.46 -7.47
CA GLY A 8 0.91 24.78 -7.80
C GLY A 8 0.07 23.65 -8.38
N LEU A 9 0.57 22.40 -8.42
CA LEU A 9 -0.16 21.26 -9.01
C LEU A 9 -0.16 20.01 -8.10
N LEU A 10 -0.11 20.20 -6.78
CA LEU A 10 -0.12 19.13 -5.77
C LEU A 10 -1.20 19.32 -4.69
N THR A 11 -2.23 20.14 -4.94
CA THR A 11 -3.30 20.40 -3.95
C THR A 11 -4.56 19.57 -4.15
N THR A 12 -4.65 18.75 -5.20
CA THR A 12 -5.82 17.88 -5.47
C THR A 12 -5.59 16.42 -5.14
N ILE A 13 -4.38 16.01 -4.74
CA ILE A 13 -4.20 14.68 -4.18
C ILE A 13 -4.80 14.72 -2.77
N ASN A 14 -6.02 14.22 -2.66
CA ASN A 14 -6.71 14.07 -1.39
C ASN A 14 -6.03 12.95 -0.57
N TRP A 15 -4.89 13.28 0.06
CA TRP A 15 -4.17 12.42 1.01
C TRP A 15 -4.96 12.17 2.31
N ARG A 16 -6.20 12.69 2.42
CA ARG A 16 -6.97 12.76 3.67
C ARG A 16 -7.99 11.63 3.83
N ARG A 17 -7.92 10.58 3.00
CA ARG A 17 -8.74 9.37 3.15
C ARG A 17 -7.89 8.20 3.63
N LEU A 18 -7.29 8.37 4.79
CA LEU A 18 -6.71 7.24 5.52
C LEU A 18 -7.86 6.51 6.25
N PRO A 19 -7.80 5.17 6.33
CA PRO A 19 -8.76 4.40 7.12
C PRO A 19 -8.74 4.88 8.57
N VAL A 20 -9.93 5.13 9.11
CA VAL A 20 -10.13 5.83 10.39
C VAL A 20 -10.07 4.83 11.55
N THR A 21 -10.38 3.57 11.28
CA THR A 21 -10.36 2.48 12.26
C THR A 21 -9.34 1.39 11.88
N ARG A 22 -8.91 0.60 12.88
CA ARG A 22 -7.98 -0.53 12.69
C ARG A 22 -8.51 -1.50 11.63
N ASP A 23 -9.79 -1.83 11.72
CA ASP A 23 -10.44 -2.80 10.84
C ASP A 23 -10.53 -2.29 9.40
N GLU A 24 -10.83 -0.99 9.21
CA GLU A 24 -10.76 -0.36 7.89
C GLU A 24 -9.34 -0.38 7.32
N HIS A 25 -8.31 -0.25 8.18
CA HIS A 25 -6.92 -0.27 7.75
C HIS A 25 -6.49 -1.66 7.31
N ILE A 26 -6.87 -2.69 8.09
CA ILE A 26 -6.64 -4.09 7.75
C ILE A 26 -7.38 -4.45 6.45
N ALA A 27 -8.66 -4.08 6.33
CA ALA A 27 -9.47 -4.32 5.15
C ALA A 27 -8.89 -3.63 3.91
N TYR A 28 -8.38 -2.39 4.07
CA TYR A 28 -7.71 -1.68 2.99
C TYR A 28 -6.46 -2.40 2.50
N TRP A 29 -5.57 -2.82 3.42
CA TRP A 29 -4.35 -3.55 3.05
C TRP A 29 -4.64 -4.91 2.41
N LEU A 30 -5.64 -5.63 2.91
CA LEU A 30 -6.08 -6.89 2.32
C LEU A 30 -6.68 -6.69 0.93
N ALA A 31 -7.58 -5.72 0.76
CA ALA A 31 -8.19 -5.41 -0.53
C ALA A 31 -7.14 -4.99 -1.57
N GLU A 32 -6.10 -4.26 -1.17
CA GLU A 32 -5.02 -3.90 -2.07
C GLU A 32 -4.13 -5.09 -2.41
N SER A 33 -3.83 -5.97 -1.43
CA SER A 33 -3.09 -7.21 -1.69
C SER A 33 -3.82 -8.16 -2.64
N ASP A 34 -5.16 -8.25 -2.55
CA ASP A 34 -5.97 -9.08 -3.45
C ASP A 34 -5.91 -8.56 -4.90
N LYS A 35 -5.94 -7.24 -5.11
CA LYS A 35 -5.79 -6.65 -6.45
C LYS A 35 -4.43 -6.99 -7.06
N ASP A 36 -3.36 -6.85 -6.28
CA ASP A 36 -2.02 -7.22 -6.74
C ASP A 36 -1.93 -8.72 -7.07
N LEU A 37 -2.59 -9.56 -6.29
CA LEU A 37 -2.62 -11.01 -6.51
C LEU A 37 -3.35 -11.38 -7.82
N VAL A 38 -4.43 -10.67 -8.17
CA VAL A 38 -5.09 -10.83 -9.49
C VAL A 38 -4.15 -10.44 -10.64
N VAL A 39 -3.41 -9.34 -10.49
CA VAL A 39 -2.42 -8.91 -11.49
C VAL A 39 -1.30 -9.95 -11.63
N MET A 40 -0.81 -10.48 -10.50
CA MET A 40 0.17 -11.57 -10.46
C MET A 40 -0.32 -12.81 -11.23
N GLN A 41 -1.58 -13.22 -11.02
CA GLN A 41 -2.17 -14.36 -11.72
C GLN A 41 -2.27 -14.12 -13.23
N SER A 42 -2.66 -12.93 -13.65
CA SER A 42 -2.72 -12.54 -15.07
C SER A 42 -1.33 -12.60 -15.73
N LEU A 43 -0.30 -12.09 -15.04
CA LEU A 43 1.09 -12.12 -15.52
C LEU A 43 1.64 -13.56 -15.57
N PHE A 44 1.28 -14.39 -14.60
CA PHE A 44 1.65 -15.80 -14.57
C PHE A 44 1.04 -16.56 -15.76
N GLY A 45 -0.26 -16.37 -16.01
CA GLY A 45 -0.94 -16.95 -17.17
C GLY A 45 -0.43 -16.45 -18.52
N SER A 46 0.11 -15.23 -18.55
CA SER A 46 0.76 -14.63 -19.74
C SER A 46 2.20 -15.11 -19.95
N GLY A 47 2.75 -15.96 -19.08
CA GLY A 47 4.12 -16.48 -19.17
C GLY A 47 5.21 -15.51 -18.68
N HIS A 48 4.82 -14.38 -18.08
CA HIS A 48 5.75 -13.38 -17.54
C HIS A 48 6.14 -13.70 -16.09
N TYR A 49 6.83 -14.82 -15.88
CA TYR A 49 7.11 -15.35 -14.54
C TYR A 49 7.90 -14.41 -13.62
N THR A 50 8.89 -13.68 -14.14
CA THR A 50 9.68 -12.71 -13.34
C THR A 50 8.80 -11.57 -12.81
N TRP A 51 7.88 -11.07 -13.64
CA TRP A 51 6.95 -10.01 -13.26
C TRP A 51 5.88 -10.53 -12.31
N ALA A 52 5.38 -11.75 -12.54
CA ALA A 52 4.50 -12.42 -11.59
C ALA A 52 5.18 -12.55 -10.22
N LEU A 53 6.45 -12.98 -10.16
CA LEU A 53 7.18 -13.08 -8.89
C LEU A 53 7.31 -11.71 -8.19
N PHE A 54 7.64 -10.66 -8.95
CA PHE A 54 7.75 -9.31 -8.41
C PHE A 54 6.42 -8.81 -7.81
N VAL A 55 5.32 -8.95 -8.55
CA VAL A 55 4.00 -8.53 -8.06
C VAL A 55 3.52 -9.40 -6.90
N GLY A 56 3.81 -10.71 -6.93
CA GLY A 56 3.54 -11.63 -5.83
C GLY A 56 4.26 -11.23 -4.54
N HIS A 57 5.52 -10.76 -4.64
CA HIS A 57 6.26 -10.21 -3.50
C HIS A 57 5.52 -9.00 -2.89
N LEU A 58 4.99 -8.09 -3.72
CA LEU A 58 4.29 -6.89 -3.26
C LEU A 58 2.96 -7.25 -2.57
N ALA A 59 2.20 -8.19 -3.15
CA ALA A 59 0.96 -8.69 -2.57
C ALA A 59 1.23 -9.32 -1.18
N LEU A 60 2.28 -10.13 -1.06
CA LEU A 60 2.67 -10.77 0.19
C LEU A 60 3.09 -9.74 1.25
N GLU A 61 3.89 -8.73 0.89
CA GLU A 61 4.30 -7.67 1.80
C GLU A 61 3.09 -6.91 2.37
N LYS A 62 2.12 -6.57 1.52
CA LYS A 62 0.89 -5.86 1.93
C LYS A 62 -0.01 -6.72 2.82
N ALA A 63 -0.19 -8.00 2.48
CA ALA A 63 -0.96 -8.94 3.28
C ALA A 63 -0.33 -9.13 4.68
N LEU A 64 1.00 -9.26 4.74
CA LEU A 64 1.73 -9.37 6.02
C LEU A 64 1.62 -8.08 6.86
N LYS A 65 1.65 -6.90 6.25
CA LYS A 65 1.40 -5.63 6.97
C LYS A 65 -0.01 -5.59 7.56
N GLY A 66 -1.03 -6.02 6.81
CA GLY A 66 -2.40 -6.14 7.32
C GLY A 66 -2.52 -7.11 8.51
N LEU A 67 -1.90 -8.29 8.40
CA LEU A 67 -1.85 -9.28 9.47
C LEU A 67 -1.06 -8.80 10.69
N TYR A 68 0.03 -8.06 10.49
CA TYR A 68 0.81 -7.48 11.57
C TYR A 68 -0.01 -6.47 12.36
N VAL A 69 -0.74 -5.58 11.68
CA VAL A 69 -1.66 -4.62 12.33
C VAL A 69 -2.80 -5.34 13.06
N GLN A 70 -3.29 -6.47 12.53
CA GLN A 70 -4.29 -7.28 13.22
C GLN A 70 -3.77 -7.92 14.51
N ARG A 71 -2.54 -8.44 14.49
CA ARG A 71 -1.98 -9.28 15.57
C ARG A 71 -1.21 -8.50 16.64
N ILE A 72 -0.49 -7.46 16.23
CA ILE A 72 0.46 -6.71 17.06
C ILE A 72 0.03 -5.25 17.08
N ASP A 73 -1.28 -4.99 17.13
CA ASP A 73 -1.70 -3.61 17.36
C ASP A 73 -1.12 -3.13 18.69
N LEU A 74 -0.15 -2.21 18.58
CA LEU A 74 0.36 -1.22 19.52
C LEU A 74 1.88 -1.01 19.37
N GLN A 75 2.23 0.28 19.18
CA GLN A 75 3.45 0.93 19.66
C GLN A 75 4.64 1.18 18.70
N VAL A 76 4.41 1.61 17.44
CA VAL A 76 5.49 2.27 16.65
C VAL A 76 5.13 3.67 16.11
N LEU A 77 3.86 4.05 16.02
CA LEU A 77 3.48 5.35 15.42
C LEU A 77 3.11 6.48 16.41
N THR A 78 3.17 6.26 17.72
CA THR A 78 3.00 7.35 18.72
C THR A 78 4.33 7.95 19.21
N SER A 79 5.48 7.51 18.68
CA SER A 79 6.80 8.05 19.04
C SER A 79 7.34 9.13 18.09
N ILE A 80 6.65 9.45 16.98
CA ILE A 80 7.16 10.39 15.95
C ILE A 80 6.33 11.69 15.88
N THR A 81 5.52 11.97 16.90
CA THR A 81 4.89 13.29 17.10
C THR A 81 5.25 13.93 18.43
N CYS A 82 6.48 13.71 18.91
CA CYS A 82 7.15 14.67 19.79
C CYS A 82 8.16 15.48 18.97
#